data_AF-A0AAF1K9B9-F1
#
_entry.id   AF-A0AAF1K9B9-F1
#
_cell.length_a   1.000
_cell.length_b   1.000
_cell.length_c   1.000
_cell.angle_alpha   90.00
_cell.angle_beta   90.00
_cell.angle_gamma   90.00
#
_symmetry.space_group_name_H-M   'P 1'
#
loop_
_entity.id
_entity.type
_entity.pdbx_description
1 polymer ?
#
loop_
_entity_poly.entity_id
_entity_poly.type
_entity_poly.pdbx_seq_one_letter_code
_entity_poly.pdbx_strand_id
1 'polypeptide(L)'
;MKINKFSRRFLAISFGAFAALSVVSSAYAYDVYRSVTADAFTHVVNWTPANFGVSAGPAIPPPPASLSFFHFANDGAAQHGLPAAQCFVKVHLAGTGAHPAVLANDTVGNAAVGIANASSLPFPWTITFDNAPAGHWNITKGAIVNLALMPVPSNATAGTVAALGFHNLANNPGNTYGVTVVNGTLANCHA
;
A
#
# COMPACT_ATOMS: atom_id res chain seq x y z
N MET A 1 25.53 -80.41 23.77
CA MET A 1 24.66 -80.71 22.61
C MET A 1 23.59 -79.62 22.54
N LYS A 2 23.45 -78.97 21.38
CA LYS A 2 22.53 -77.86 21.07
C LYS A 2 21.05 -78.27 21.26
N ILE A 3 20.16 -77.32 21.57
CA ILE A 3 19.17 -76.76 20.63
C ILE A 3 18.29 -75.69 21.33
N ASN A 4 18.15 -74.57 20.63
CA ASN A 4 17.39 -73.35 20.93
C ASN A 4 15.87 -73.55 21.04
N LYS A 5 15.19 -72.64 21.77
CA LYS A 5 14.03 -71.92 21.21
C LYS A 5 13.79 -70.57 21.88
N PHE A 6 14.15 -69.51 21.14
CA PHE A 6 13.81 -68.11 21.38
C PHE A 6 12.37 -67.82 20.92
N SER A 7 11.60 -67.06 21.70
CA SER A 7 10.39 -66.36 21.25
C SER A 7 10.07 -65.22 22.22
N ARG A 8 10.58 -64.00 21.95
CA ARG A 8 9.86 -62.85 21.34
C ARG A 8 8.85 -62.18 22.28
N ARG A 9 9.13 -60.91 22.63
CA ARG A 9 8.25 -59.73 22.52
C ARG A 9 9.03 -58.48 22.90
N PHE A 10 9.69 -57.86 21.92
CA PHE A 10 10.15 -56.47 22.04
C PHE A 10 9.02 -55.57 21.55
N LEU A 11 8.45 -54.76 22.44
CA LEU A 11 7.53 -53.68 22.08
C LEU A 11 8.39 -52.44 21.81
N ALA A 12 8.50 -52.07 20.53
CA ALA A 12 9.10 -50.81 20.11
C ALA A 12 8.02 -49.71 20.19
N ILE A 13 8.25 -48.69 21.01
CA ILE A 13 7.43 -47.48 21.03
C ILE A 13 8.26 -46.36 20.38
N SER A 14 8.04 -46.17 19.09
CA SER A 14 8.60 -45.07 18.32
C SER A 14 7.70 -43.84 18.50
N PHE A 15 8.06 -42.92 19.39
CA PHE A 15 7.44 -41.59 19.45
C PHE A 15 8.09 -40.69 18.40
N GLY A 16 7.49 -40.63 17.21
CA GLY A 16 7.81 -39.63 16.19
C GLY A 16 7.25 -38.28 16.60
N ALA A 17 8.10 -37.38 17.10
CA ALA A 17 7.75 -35.98 17.26
C ALA A 17 7.76 -35.30 15.88
N PHE A 18 6.60 -35.26 15.23
CA PHE A 18 6.37 -34.34 14.12
C PHE A 18 6.30 -32.92 14.68
N ALA A 19 7.43 -32.22 14.73
CA ALA A 19 7.44 -30.78 14.86
C ALA A 19 6.84 -30.21 13.57
N ALA A 20 5.57 -29.79 13.64
CA ALA A 20 4.96 -29.00 12.59
C ALA A 20 5.72 -27.67 12.50
N LEU A 21 6.63 -27.58 11.54
CA LEU A 21 7.09 -26.31 11.01
C LEU A 21 5.86 -25.65 10.39
N SER A 22 5.16 -24.82 11.17
CA SER A 22 4.25 -23.84 10.62
C SER A 22 5.11 -22.90 9.78
N VAL A 23 5.19 -23.19 8.48
CA VAL A 23 5.65 -22.24 7.48
C VAL A 23 4.63 -21.12 7.53
N VAL A 24 4.92 -20.11 8.34
CA VAL A 24 4.32 -18.78 8.17
C VAL A 24 4.77 -18.38 6.78
N SER A 25 3.95 -18.66 5.78
CA SER A 25 4.09 -18.03 4.48
C SER A 25 4.07 -16.55 4.78
N SER A 26 5.23 -15.90 4.71
CA SER A 26 5.29 -14.44 4.70
C SER A 26 4.38 -14.03 3.56
N ALA A 27 3.17 -13.55 3.88
CA ALA A 27 2.37 -12.82 2.92
C ALA A 27 3.29 -11.72 2.43
N TYR A 28 3.77 -11.83 1.19
CA TYR A 28 4.68 -10.86 0.62
C TYR A 28 3.95 -9.53 0.69
N ALA A 29 4.42 -8.62 1.54
CA ALA A 29 3.78 -7.33 1.70
C ALA A 29 3.98 -6.58 0.38
N TYR A 30 2.89 -6.38 -0.35
CA TYR A 30 2.93 -5.62 -1.59
C TYR A 30 2.69 -4.16 -1.25
N ASP A 31 3.77 -3.39 -1.19
CA ASP A 31 3.72 -1.99 -0.79
C ASP A 31 3.90 -1.08 -2.00
N VAL A 32 3.11 0.00 -2.06
CA VAL A 32 3.25 1.05 -3.06
C VAL A 32 3.55 2.38 -2.38
N TYR A 33 4.34 3.20 -3.05
CA TYR A 33 4.95 4.39 -2.48
C TYR A 33 4.58 5.60 -3.32
N ARG A 34 4.40 6.71 -2.62
CA ARG A 34 4.26 8.04 -3.22
C ARG A 34 5.25 8.97 -2.56
N SER A 35 6.09 9.61 -3.38
CA SER A 35 6.97 10.66 -2.88
C SER A 35 6.17 11.88 -2.46
N VAL A 36 6.52 12.45 -1.32
CA VAL A 36 5.90 13.65 -0.77
C VAL A 36 6.96 14.58 -0.19
N THR A 37 6.64 15.87 -0.16
CA THR A 37 7.40 16.86 0.59
C THR A 37 6.93 16.93 2.04
N ALA A 38 7.82 17.30 2.94
CA ALA A 38 7.54 17.51 4.34
C ALA A 38 8.07 18.88 4.77
N ASP A 39 7.55 19.40 5.88
CA ASP A 39 8.15 20.55 6.52
C ASP A 39 9.54 20.18 7.06
N ALA A 40 10.54 20.98 6.72
CA ALA A 40 11.94 20.66 6.99
C ALA A 40 12.30 20.72 8.50
N PHE A 41 11.50 21.42 9.31
CA PHE A 41 11.76 21.60 10.74
C PHE A 41 11.00 20.59 11.59
N THR A 42 9.75 20.32 11.23
CA THR A 42 8.85 19.43 11.97
C THR A 42 8.88 18.01 11.44
N HIS A 43 9.34 17.79 10.20
CA HIS A 43 9.34 16.49 9.52
C HIS A 43 7.93 15.91 9.26
N VAL A 44 6.88 16.73 9.42
CA VAL A 44 5.50 16.38 9.12
C VAL A 44 5.28 16.47 7.60
N VAL A 45 4.66 15.45 7.01
CA VAL A 45 4.27 15.47 5.60
C VAL A 45 3.35 16.66 5.31
N ASN A 46 3.61 17.38 4.21
CA ASN A 46 2.74 18.47 3.79
C ASN A 46 1.47 17.88 3.12
N TRP A 47 0.39 17.69 3.88
CA TRP A 47 -0.87 17.11 3.40
C TRP A 47 -1.67 18.08 2.52
N THR A 48 -1.14 18.35 1.32
CA THR A 48 -1.68 19.32 0.37
C THR A 48 -1.92 18.69 -1.00
N PRO A 49 -2.75 19.32 -1.86
CA PRO A 49 -2.96 18.84 -3.23
C PRO A 49 -1.69 18.79 -4.07
N ALA A 50 -0.65 19.55 -3.72
CA ALA A 50 0.63 19.49 -4.42
C ALA A 50 1.31 18.13 -4.22
N ASN A 51 1.29 17.60 -2.98
CA ASN A 51 1.81 16.27 -2.68
C ASN A 51 0.88 15.15 -3.13
N PHE A 52 -0.43 15.39 -3.20
CA PHE A 52 -1.44 14.39 -3.61
C PHE A 52 -2.10 14.74 -4.95
N GLY A 53 -1.33 15.33 -5.86
CA GLY A 53 -1.82 15.77 -7.16
C GLY A 53 -2.45 14.63 -7.96
N VAL A 54 -3.68 14.87 -8.41
CA VAL A 54 -4.42 14.05 -9.36
C VAL A 54 -4.25 14.67 -10.73
N SER A 55 -3.69 13.96 -11.71
CA SER A 55 -3.46 14.50 -13.05
C SER A 55 -3.69 13.45 -14.13
N ALA A 56 -4.00 13.91 -15.34
CA ALA A 56 -3.95 13.04 -16.50
C ALA A 56 -2.50 12.96 -16.99
N GLY A 57 -2.04 11.75 -17.32
CA GLY A 57 -0.73 11.56 -17.95
C GLY A 57 -0.65 12.25 -19.33
N PRO A 58 0.56 12.40 -19.90
CA PRO A 58 0.78 13.17 -21.13
C PRO A 58 0.34 12.46 -22.43
N ALA A 59 -0.31 11.30 -22.36
CA ALA A 59 -0.70 10.54 -23.55
C ALA A 59 -1.83 11.24 -24.34
N ILE A 60 -1.98 10.90 -25.62
CA ILE A 60 -3.05 11.41 -26.50
C ILE A 60 -3.87 10.23 -27.06
N PRO A 61 -5.17 10.12 -26.75
CA PRO A 61 -5.94 10.99 -25.84
C PRO A 61 -5.46 10.83 -24.37
N PRO A 62 -5.68 11.85 -23.52
CA PRO A 62 -5.25 11.80 -22.13
C PRO A 62 -5.98 10.67 -21.39
N PRO A 63 -5.26 9.87 -20.57
CA PRO A 63 -5.91 8.90 -19.72
C PRO A 63 -6.74 9.61 -18.65
N PRO A 64 -7.68 8.90 -17.99
CA PRO A 64 -8.39 9.45 -16.85
C PRO A 64 -7.41 10.01 -15.81
N ALA A 65 -7.73 11.20 -15.27
CA ALA A 65 -6.89 11.79 -14.23
C ALA A 65 -6.84 10.87 -13.01
N SER A 66 -5.64 10.65 -12.46
CA SER A 66 -5.42 9.71 -11.38
C SER A 66 -4.33 10.16 -10.40
N LEU A 67 -4.35 9.58 -9.21
CA LEU A 67 -3.32 9.69 -8.19
C LEU A 67 -2.35 8.51 -8.34
N SER A 68 -1.07 8.80 -8.56
CA SER A 68 -0.04 7.80 -8.81
C SER A 68 0.68 7.28 -7.57
N PHE A 69 1.00 5.99 -7.60
CA PHE A 69 1.88 5.28 -6.66
C PHE A 69 2.81 4.35 -7.44
N PHE A 70 3.91 3.94 -6.81
CA PHE A 70 4.91 3.06 -7.41
C PHE A 70 5.28 1.94 -6.45
N HIS A 71 5.25 0.71 -6.94
CA HIS A 71 5.71 -0.44 -6.18
C HIS A 71 7.23 -0.45 -6.06
N PHE A 72 7.72 -0.73 -4.86
CA PHE A 72 9.11 -1.07 -4.58
C PHE A 72 9.15 -2.27 -3.63
N ALA A 73 10.20 -3.08 -3.73
CA ALA A 73 10.33 -4.29 -2.93
C ALA A 73 10.45 -4.03 -1.41
N ASN A 74 10.91 -2.83 -1.03
CA ASN A 74 11.03 -2.36 0.35
C ASN A 74 11.32 -0.85 0.36
N ASP A 75 11.35 -0.27 1.57
CA ASP A 75 11.55 1.17 1.77
C ASP A 75 12.92 1.66 1.25
N GLY A 76 13.98 0.85 1.37
CA GLY A 76 15.30 1.17 0.81
C GLY A 76 15.31 1.20 -0.71
N ALA A 77 14.61 0.26 -1.36
CA ALA A 77 14.43 0.27 -2.80
C ALA A 77 13.63 1.50 -3.27
N ALA A 78 12.63 1.94 -2.51
CA ALA A 78 11.89 3.18 -2.79
C ALA A 78 12.79 4.42 -2.68
N GLN A 79 13.63 4.50 -1.64
CA GLN A 79 14.62 5.57 -1.47
C GLN A 79 15.61 5.64 -2.63
N HIS A 80 16.08 4.49 -3.13
CA HIS A 80 16.97 4.43 -4.29
C HIS A 80 16.26 4.75 -5.62
N GLY A 81 15.02 4.28 -5.80
CA GLY A 81 14.23 4.51 -7.02
C GLY A 81 13.72 5.94 -7.15
N LEU A 82 13.53 6.64 -6.03
CA LEU A 82 13.03 8.02 -5.96
C LEU A 82 13.94 8.87 -5.04
N PRO A 83 15.20 9.12 -5.44
CA PRO A 83 16.22 9.70 -4.57
C PRO A 83 15.97 11.16 -4.17
N ALA A 84 15.06 11.86 -4.85
CA ALA A 84 14.69 13.24 -4.53
C ALA A 84 13.52 13.36 -3.53
N ALA A 85 12.91 12.24 -3.11
CA ALA A 85 11.79 12.27 -2.18
C ALA A 85 12.25 12.71 -0.78
N GLN A 86 11.54 13.65 -0.15
CA GLN A 86 11.82 14.03 1.24
C GLN A 86 11.28 12.98 2.21
N CYS A 87 10.02 12.59 1.99
CA CYS A 87 9.36 11.49 2.68
C CYS A 87 8.57 10.66 1.65
N PHE A 88 8.06 9.52 2.08
CA PHE A 88 7.10 8.74 1.30
C PHE A 88 5.85 8.47 2.10
N VAL A 89 4.71 8.49 1.42
CA VAL A 89 3.52 7.77 1.88
C VAL A 89 3.58 6.37 1.30
N LYS A 90 3.59 5.39 2.19
CA LYS A 90 3.61 3.96 1.91
C LYS A 90 2.21 3.40 2.13
N VAL A 91 1.72 2.63 1.18
CA VAL A 91 0.41 1.98 1.23
C VAL A 91 0.60 0.49 1.06
N HIS A 92 0.09 -0.28 2.01
CA HIS A 92 0.09 -1.73 1.99
C HIS A 92 -1.14 -2.26 1.26
N LEU A 93 -0.91 -3.04 0.20
CA LEU A 93 -1.95 -3.64 -0.64
C LEU A 93 -2.13 -5.11 -0.24
N ALA A 94 -2.98 -5.36 0.76
CA ALA A 94 -3.13 -6.66 1.40
C ALA A 94 -3.71 -7.75 0.47
N GLY A 95 -4.45 -7.36 -0.57
CA GLY A 95 -5.03 -8.27 -1.55
C GLY A 95 -4.10 -8.60 -2.71
N THR A 96 -2.93 -7.97 -2.78
CA THR A 96 -2.04 -8.02 -3.95
C THR A 96 -0.92 -9.04 -3.75
N GLY A 97 -0.79 -9.98 -4.69
CA GLY A 97 0.32 -10.93 -4.73
C GLY A 97 1.61 -10.32 -5.31
N ALA A 98 2.74 -11.01 -5.16
CA ALA A 98 4.06 -10.51 -5.58
C ALA A 98 4.19 -10.14 -7.08
N HIS A 99 3.36 -10.73 -7.94
CA HIS A 99 3.36 -10.50 -9.39
C HIS A 99 1.94 -10.19 -9.90
N PRO A 100 1.43 -8.97 -9.66
CA PRO A 100 0.10 -8.58 -10.13
C PRO A 100 0.06 -8.56 -11.66
N ALA A 101 -1.03 -9.05 -12.23
CA ALA A 101 -1.31 -8.87 -13.65
C ALA A 101 -1.72 -7.41 -13.93
N VAL A 102 -1.45 -6.89 -15.12
CA VAL A 102 -1.95 -5.58 -15.54
C VAL A 102 -3.48 -5.55 -15.41
N LEU A 103 -4.01 -4.45 -14.91
CA LEU A 103 -5.40 -4.24 -14.47
C LEU A 103 -5.81 -4.98 -13.19
N ALA A 104 -4.86 -5.57 -12.45
CA ALA A 104 -5.13 -6.03 -11.10
C ALA A 104 -5.61 -4.86 -10.24
N ASN A 105 -6.59 -5.12 -9.37
CA ASN A 105 -7.16 -4.15 -8.47
C ASN A 105 -6.91 -4.56 -7.03
N ASP A 106 -6.72 -3.55 -6.19
CA ASP A 106 -6.79 -3.67 -4.74
C ASP A 106 -7.55 -2.47 -4.18
N THR A 107 -7.57 -2.36 -2.86
CA THR A 107 -8.28 -1.33 -2.12
C THR A 107 -7.34 -0.58 -1.18
N VAL A 108 -7.55 0.72 -1.08
CA VAL A 108 -6.83 1.61 -0.18
C VAL A 108 -7.81 2.22 0.82
N GLY A 109 -7.42 2.17 2.10
CA GLY A 109 -8.18 2.74 3.19
C GLY A 109 -9.23 1.81 3.78
N ASN A 110 -10.01 2.35 4.71
CA ASN A 110 -11.00 1.60 5.48
C ASN A 110 -12.27 2.44 5.64
N ALA A 111 -13.45 1.83 5.52
CA ALA A 111 -14.73 2.51 5.63
C ALA A 111 -14.97 3.20 6.99
N ALA A 112 -14.24 2.80 8.04
CA ALA A 112 -14.26 3.47 9.35
C ALA A 112 -13.58 4.85 9.35
N VAL A 113 -12.80 5.18 8.32
CA VAL A 113 -12.10 6.46 8.21
C VAL A 113 -12.93 7.43 7.38
N GLY A 114 -13.40 8.49 8.04
CA GLY A 114 -14.12 9.57 7.38
C GLY A 114 -13.20 10.52 6.62
N ILE A 115 -13.70 11.09 5.53
CA ILE A 115 -13.08 12.21 4.82
C ILE A 115 -14.08 13.37 4.85
N ALA A 116 -13.77 14.41 5.62
CA ALA A 116 -14.68 15.54 5.79
C ALA A 116 -14.61 16.49 4.59
N ASN A 117 -15.21 16.09 3.46
CA ASN A 117 -15.30 16.93 2.26
C ASN A 117 -16.61 16.66 1.48
N ALA A 118 -17.29 17.70 1.02
CA ALA A 118 -18.58 17.55 0.34
C ALA A 118 -18.50 16.79 -1.00
N SER A 119 -17.33 16.78 -1.65
CA SER A 119 -17.11 16.09 -2.92
C SER A 119 -16.49 14.70 -2.77
N SER A 120 -16.04 14.30 -1.57
CA SER A 120 -15.31 13.04 -1.40
C SER A 120 -16.22 11.82 -1.54
N LEU A 121 -15.70 10.78 -2.17
CA LEU A 121 -16.25 9.44 -2.05
C LEU A 121 -15.61 8.74 -0.83
N PRO A 122 -16.38 7.93 -0.08
CA PRO A 122 -15.87 7.24 1.09
C PRO A 122 -14.86 6.16 0.70
N PHE A 123 -13.97 5.83 1.65
CA PHE A 123 -13.13 4.64 1.55
C PHE A 123 -13.97 3.34 1.61
N PRO A 124 -13.43 2.21 1.13
CA PRO A 124 -12.14 2.07 0.45
C PRO A 124 -12.15 2.56 -1.00
N TRP A 125 -11.02 3.08 -1.46
CA TRP A 125 -10.82 3.47 -2.86
C TRP A 125 -10.13 2.34 -3.63
N THR A 126 -10.56 2.10 -4.86
CA THR A 126 -9.89 1.16 -5.75
C THR A 126 -8.57 1.74 -6.26
N ILE A 127 -7.51 0.95 -6.15
CA ILE A 127 -6.21 1.20 -6.77
C ILE A 127 -5.95 0.12 -7.84
N THR A 128 -5.48 0.52 -9.01
CA THR A 128 -5.32 -0.36 -10.17
C THR A 128 -3.86 -0.39 -10.62
N PHE A 129 -3.33 -1.58 -10.90
CA PHE A 129 -2.00 -1.78 -11.47
C PHE A 129 -2.06 -1.60 -12.99
N ASP A 130 -1.56 -0.48 -13.51
CA ASP A 130 -1.45 -0.30 -14.97
C ASP A 130 -0.05 -0.65 -15.51
N ASN A 131 0.95 -0.76 -14.62
CA ASN A 131 2.35 -1.02 -14.96
C ASN A 131 2.90 -0.07 -16.05
N ALA A 132 2.35 1.15 -16.15
CA ALA A 132 2.70 2.14 -17.15
C ALA A 132 2.97 3.50 -16.48
N PRO A 133 4.21 3.81 -16.07
CA PRO A 133 5.46 3.03 -16.27
C PRO A 133 5.59 1.83 -15.32
N ALA A 134 6.67 1.04 -15.45
CA ALA A 134 6.86 -0.17 -14.65
C ALA A 134 6.68 0.06 -13.14
N GLY A 135 5.90 -0.82 -12.49
CA GLY A 135 5.57 -0.71 -11.07
C GLY A 135 4.50 0.33 -10.74
N HIS A 136 3.92 1.02 -11.71
CA HIS A 136 2.92 2.07 -11.47
C HIS A 136 1.54 1.52 -11.12
N TRP A 137 0.95 2.18 -10.13
CA TRP A 137 -0.40 1.97 -9.63
C TRP A 137 -1.13 3.31 -9.59
N ASN A 138 -2.43 3.30 -9.83
CA ASN A 138 -3.21 4.52 -9.86
C ASN A 138 -4.56 4.40 -9.14
N ILE A 139 -4.99 5.48 -8.50
CA ILE A 139 -6.36 5.68 -8.01
C ILE A 139 -7.01 6.73 -8.92
N THR A 140 -8.05 6.34 -9.65
CA THR A 140 -8.71 7.28 -10.56
C THR A 140 -9.42 8.40 -9.80
N LYS A 141 -9.52 9.58 -10.41
CA LYS A 141 -10.26 10.73 -9.85
C LYS A 141 -11.69 10.34 -9.45
N GLY A 142 -12.35 9.49 -10.24
CA GLY A 142 -13.70 9.01 -9.98
C GLY A 142 -13.83 8.05 -8.80
N ALA A 143 -12.72 7.51 -8.28
CA ALA A 143 -12.72 6.79 -7.00
C ALA A 143 -12.58 7.74 -5.80
N ILE A 144 -12.00 8.94 -6.01
CA ILE A 144 -11.67 9.91 -4.96
C ILE A 144 -12.84 10.88 -4.74
N VAL A 145 -13.44 11.37 -5.82
CA VAL A 145 -14.51 12.39 -5.78
C VAL A 145 -15.71 12.03 -6.64
N ASN A 146 -16.89 12.49 -6.22
CA ASN A 146 -18.13 12.29 -6.96
C ASN A 146 -18.15 13.17 -8.23
N LEU A 147 -17.96 12.54 -9.39
CA LEU A 147 -17.95 13.22 -10.69
C LEU A 147 -19.35 13.64 -11.18
N ALA A 148 -20.43 13.23 -10.50
CA ALA A 148 -21.79 13.64 -10.84
C ALA A 148 -22.19 15.00 -10.22
N LEU A 149 -21.34 15.61 -9.39
CA LEU A 149 -21.58 16.94 -8.86
C LEU A 149 -21.46 18.00 -9.95
N MET A 150 -22.23 19.09 -9.80
CA MET A 150 -22.19 20.25 -10.69
C MET A 150 -21.85 21.51 -9.90
N PRO A 151 -20.71 22.18 -10.18
CA PRO A 151 -19.72 21.83 -11.22
C PRO A 151 -18.95 20.54 -10.88
N VAL A 152 -18.48 19.83 -11.92
CA VAL A 152 -17.66 18.62 -11.76
C VAL A 152 -16.39 18.97 -10.97
N PRO A 153 -16.06 18.24 -9.88
CA PRO A 153 -14.90 18.55 -9.06
C PRO A 153 -13.62 18.63 -9.89
N SER A 154 -12.76 19.61 -9.59
CA SER A 154 -11.49 19.78 -10.30
C SER A 154 -10.48 18.70 -9.89
N ASN A 155 -9.38 18.60 -10.63
CA ASN A 155 -8.24 17.76 -10.23
C ASN A 155 -7.62 18.22 -8.91
N ALA A 156 -7.57 19.53 -8.66
CA ALA A 156 -7.13 20.09 -7.39
C ALA A 156 -8.06 19.69 -6.23
N THR A 157 -9.38 19.69 -6.47
CA THR A 157 -10.37 19.21 -5.49
C THR A 157 -10.14 17.74 -5.13
N ALA A 158 -9.90 16.89 -6.14
CA ALA A 158 -9.55 15.49 -5.90
C ALA A 158 -8.22 15.35 -5.15
N GLY A 159 -7.21 16.18 -5.46
CA GLY A 159 -5.96 16.21 -4.72
C GLY A 159 -6.11 16.63 -3.26
N THR A 160 -7.01 17.58 -2.95
CA THR A 160 -7.35 17.95 -1.57
C THR A 160 -7.99 16.79 -0.82
N VAL A 161 -8.95 16.11 -1.46
CA VAL A 161 -9.63 14.95 -0.87
C VAL A 161 -8.66 13.80 -0.64
N ALA A 162 -7.77 13.53 -1.61
CA ALA A 162 -6.71 12.55 -1.46
C ALA A 162 -5.78 12.89 -0.29
N ALA A 163 -5.28 14.14 -0.23
CA ALA A 163 -4.42 14.59 0.87
C ALA A 163 -5.07 14.39 2.24
N LEU A 164 -6.33 14.81 2.40
CA LEU A 164 -7.07 14.62 3.64
C LEU A 164 -7.32 13.14 3.97
N GLY A 165 -7.68 12.34 2.96
CA GLY A 165 -7.90 10.90 3.14
C GLY A 165 -6.64 10.18 3.60
N PHE A 166 -5.51 10.38 2.92
CA PHE A 166 -4.24 9.77 3.32
C PHE A 166 -3.71 10.31 4.65
N HIS A 167 -3.93 11.58 4.97
CA HIS A 167 -3.61 12.14 6.29
C HIS A 167 -4.36 11.40 7.39
N ASN A 168 -5.68 11.22 7.23
CA ASN A 168 -6.52 10.52 8.22
C ASN A 168 -6.14 9.04 8.35
N LEU A 169 -5.78 8.38 7.23
CA LEU A 169 -5.30 7.00 7.25
C LEU A 169 -3.96 6.87 7.98
N ALA A 170 -3.02 7.79 7.72
CA ALA A 170 -1.68 7.76 8.29
C ALA A 170 -1.62 8.16 9.77
N ASN A 171 -2.55 9.01 10.23
CA ASN A 171 -2.64 9.44 11.63
C ASN A 171 -3.45 8.48 12.52
N ASN A 172 -3.91 7.35 11.99
CA ASN A 172 -4.62 6.38 12.81
C ASN A 172 -3.66 5.60 13.75
N PRO A 173 -3.96 5.52 15.06
CA PRO A 173 -3.16 4.73 15.99
C PRO A 173 -2.98 3.27 15.53
N GLY A 174 -1.73 2.81 15.53
CA GLY A 174 -1.37 1.42 15.23
C GLY A 174 -1.29 1.05 13.75
N ASN A 175 -1.44 2.00 12.82
CA ASN A 175 -1.33 1.75 11.37
C ASN A 175 -2.24 0.60 10.89
N THR A 176 -3.44 0.48 11.46
CA THR A 176 -4.34 -0.64 11.14
C THR A 176 -4.97 -0.53 9.74
N TYR A 177 -4.74 0.59 9.04
CA TYR A 177 -5.30 0.84 7.70
C TYR A 177 -4.26 0.75 6.59
N GLY A 178 -3.04 0.29 6.91
CA GLY A 178 -2.01 0.01 5.92
C GLY A 178 -1.47 1.26 5.22
N VAL A 179 -1.50 2.42 5.88
CA VAL A 179 -0.89 3.65 5.35
C VAL A 179 0.08 4.20 6.38
N THR A 180 1.34 4.32 6.00
CA THR A 180 2.39 4.91 6.84
C THR A 180 3.15 6.00 6.11
N VAL A 181 3.85 6.81 6.90
CA VAL A 181 4.90 7.69 6.40
C VAL A 181 6.24 7.01 6.66
N VAL A 182 7.10 6.98 5.64
CA VAL A 182 8.47 6.46 5.74
C VAL A 182 9.48 7.51 5.29
N ASN A 183 10.69 7.42 5.81
CA ASN A 183 11.75 8.38 5.54
C ASN A 183 12.18 8.34 4.07
N GLY A 184 12.44 9.52 3.50
CA GLY A 184 13.20 9.67 2.26
C GLY A 184 14.56 10.26 2.58
N THR A 185 14.89 11.37 1.92
CA THR A 185 16.07 12.18 2.24
C THR A 185 15.96 12.90 3.59
N LEU A 186 14.74 13.14 4.07
CA LEU A 186 14.47 13.68 5.40
C LEU A 186 14.31 12.52 6.39
N ALA A 187 14.98 12.60 7.54
CA ALA A 187 14.81 11.66 8.62
C ALA A 187 13.60 12.03 9.49
N ASN A 188 13.07 11.05 10.23
CA ASN A 188 11.96 11.20 11.19
C ASN A 188 10.65 11.71 10.57
N CYS A 189 10.42 11.37 9.29
CA CYS A 189 9.18 11.69 8.61
C CYS A 189 7.97 11.08 9.34
N HIS A 190 6.92 11.87 9.52
CA HIS A 190 5.67 11.41 10.12
C HIS A 190 4.45 12.14 9.55
N ALA A 191 3.28 11.65 9.94
CA ALA A 191 1.98 12.15 9.48
C ALA A 191 1.52 13.40 10.22
#